data_AF-A0A4S8MJ12-F1
#
_entry.id   AF-A0A4S8MJ12-F1
#
_cell.length_a   1.000
_cell.length_b   1.000
_cell.length_c   1.000
_cell.angle_alpha   90.00
_cell.angle_beta   90.00
_cell.angle_gamma   90.00
#
_symmetry.space_group_name_H-M   'P 1'
#
loop_
_entity.id
_entity.type
_entity.pdbx_description
1 polymer ?
#
loop_
_entity_poly.entity_id
_entity_poly.type
_entity_poly.pdbx_seq_one_letter_code
_entity_poly.pdbx_strand_id
1 'polypeptide(L)'
;MVFSEAAGDGGIETEEGEAKSSTSVVYGRLYCALQDGSFEVFQISPSTDDSRPKSLFRSIRSPHGALTAIAVSPSSSNKGGYLAVGTAGGVINIYEIPPQSSSAESDALSQSLSNAILKFRRSDAAIEDVSFVTLPNERIGLVIATTDGLPWIAELDYPHHESQDPGSGEEDHTGNVSIYAELTGGDDVKAVAVIGSGPENESGTEVWTAGDDGIVRRYLV
;
A
#
# COMPACT_ATOMS: atom_id res chain seq x y z
N MET A 1 13.20 27.28 28.51
CA MET A 1 13.14 26.05 29.33
C MET A 1 14.31 26.11 30.30
N VAL A 2 14.04 26.07 31.60
CA VAL A 2 14.99 26.38 32.68
C VAL A 2 15.80 25.12 33.02
N PHE A 3 17.12 25.27 33.17
CA PHE A 3 18.00 24.26 33.76
C PHE A 3 18.12 24.52 35.26
N SER A 4 18.01 23.47 36.06
CA SER A 4 18.40 23.48 37.47
C SER A 4 19.13 22.18 37.79
N GLU A 5 20.41 22.30 38.15
CA GLU A 5 21.21 21.27 38.82
C GLU A 5 20.78 21.14 40.28
N ALA A 6 20.79 19.90 40.79
CA ALA A 6 20.91 19.61 42.21
C ALA A 6 21.90 18.45 42.37
N ALA A 7 23.00 18.73 43.06
CA ALA A 7 23.97 17.75 43.52
C ALA A 7 23.37 16.89 44.64
N GLY A 8 23.56 15.58 44.55
CA GLY A 8 23.20 14.60 45.57
C GLY A 8 24.19 13.45 45.52
N ASP A 9 25.12 13.46 46.46
CA ASP A 9 26.08 12.40 46.76
C ASP A 9 25.34 11.20 47.38
N GLY A 10 25.52 10.03 46.79
CA GLY A 10 24.88 8.78 47.21
C GLY A 10 25.24 7.67 46.24
N GLY A 11 26.17 6.79 46.66
CA GLY A 11 26.73 5.72 45.86
C GLY A 11 25.68 4.87 45.14
N ILE A 12 25.88 4.70 43.84
CA ILE A 12 25.12 3.79 42.99
C ILE A 12 26.10 2.69 42.58
N GLU A 13 25.84 1.49 43.08
CA GLU A 13 26.44 0.26 42.57
C GLU A 13 26.18 0.21 41.06
N THR A 14 27.26 0.09 40.29
CA THR A 14 27.21 -0.05 38.84
C THR A 14 26.73 -1.47 38.54
N GLU A 15 25.42 -1.70 38.64
CA GLU A 15 24.81 -2.79 37.90
C GLU A 15 24.94 -2.42 36.42
N GLU A 16 25.88 -3.08 35.74
CA GLU A 16 25.92 -3.16 34.28
C GLU A 16 24.62 -3.82 33.81
N GLY A 17 23.57 -3.01 33.74
CA GLY A 17 22.35 -3.33 33.03
C GLY A 17 22.69 -3.40 31.56
N GLU A 18 23.07 -4.59 31.10
CA GLU A 18 23.12 -4.95 29.69
C GLU A 18 21.79 -4.52 29.08
N ALA A 19 21.82 -3.39 28.34
CA ALA A 19 20.67 -2.88 27.64
C ALA A 19 20.28 -3.95 26.62
N LYS A 20 19.32 -4.81 26.99
CA LYS A 20 18.66 -5.73 26.08
C LYS A 20 18.09 -4.87 24.97
N SER A 21 18.85 -4.77 23.89
CA SER A 21 18.40 -4.24 22.62
C SER A 21 17.13 -5.01 22.31
N SER A 22 15.98 -4.36 22.46
CA SER A 22 14.70 -4.94 22.08
C SER A 22 14.69 -4.91 20.57
N THR A 23 15.35 -5.89 19.95
CA THR A 23 15.29 -6.10 18.51
C THR A 23 13.83 -6.32 18.19
N SER A 24 13.19 -5.31 17.60
CA SER A 24 11.81 -5.41 17.17
C SER A 24 11.75 -6.51 16.13
N VAL A 25 11.11 -7.61 16.46
CA VAL A 25 11.03 -8.72 15.53
C VAL A 25 9.88 -8.46 14.56
N VAL A 26 10.23 -8.24 13.30
CA VAL A 26 9.26 -7.94 12.25
C VAL A 26 8.58 -9.25 11.84
N TYR A 27 7.31 -9.39 12.20
CA TYR A 27 6.41 -10.38 11.63
C TYR A 27 5.54 -9.69 10.58
N GLY A 28 5.45 -10.25 9.38
CA GLY A 28 4.62 -9.65 8.34
C GLY A 28 4.70 -10.32 6.98
N ARG A 29 4.12 -9.65 5.99
CA ARG A 29 4.17 -10.05 4.59
C ARG A 29 4.99 -9.04 3.81
N LEU A 30 5.86 -9.54 2.94
CA LEU A 30 6.59 -8.76 1.95
C LEU A 30 5.96 -9.01 0.58
N TYR A 31 5.72 -7.93 -0.16
CA TYR A 31 5.16 -8.00 -1.51
C TYR A 31 6.20 -7.50 -2.50
N CYS A 32 6.46 -8.27 -3.55
CA CYS A 32 7.48 -7.96 -4.54
C CYS A 32 6.86 -7.94 -5.94
N ALA A 33 6.88 -6.77 -6.60
CA ALA A 33 6.61 -6.66 -8.02
C ALA A 33 7.82 -7.13 -8.83
N LEU A 34 7.60 -7.95 -9.86
CA LEU A 34 8.67 -8.54 -10.66
C LEU A 34 8.63 -8.05 -12.11
N GLN A 35 9.83 -8.00 -12.72
CA GLN A 35 10.03 -7.59 -14.11
C GLN A 35 9.38 -8.55 -15.13
N ASP A 36 9.04 -9.77 -14.72
CA ASP A 36 8.31 -10.73 -15.57
C ASP A 36 6.79 -10.50 -15.59
N GLY A 37 6.31 -9.45 -14.92
CA GLY A 37 4.89 -9.11 -14.84
C GLY A 37 4.11 -9.85 -13.76
N SER A 38 4.76 -10.69 -12.94
CA SER A 38 4.14 -11.29 -11.75
C SER A 38 4.50 -10.54 -10.47
N PHE A 39 3.75 -10.75 -9.40
CA PHE A 39 4.18 -10.39 -8.04
C PHE A 39 4.27 -11.64 -7.16
N GLU A 40 5.11 -11.56 -6.14
CA GLU A 40 5.33 -12.63 -5.17
C GLU A 40 5.16 -12.11 -3.74
N VAL A 41 4.54 -12.91 -2.89
CA VAL A 41 4.28 -12.60 -1.49
C VAL A 41 5.08 -13.55 -0.61
N PHE A 42 5.87 -12.99 0.30
CA PHE A 42 6.67 -13.75 1.25
C PHE A 42 6.19 -13.52 2.69
N GLN A 43 6.20 -14.56 3.50
CA GLN A 43 6.08 -14.47 4.95
C GLN A 43 7.45 -14.16 5.55
N ILE A 44 7.51 -13.10 6.36
CA ILE A 44 8.66 -12.80 7.21
C ILE A 44 8.32 -13.31 8.61
N SER A 45 9.09 -14.29 9.08
CA SER A 45 8.91 -14.88 10.42
C SER A 45 10.04 -14.46 11.37
N PRO A 46 9.71 -14.12 12.62
CA PRO A 46 10.64 -13.95 13.74
C PRO A 46 11.55 -15.13 14.03
N SER A 47 11.19 -16.34 13.56
CA SER A 47 11.81 -17.58 13.98
C SER A 47 13.30 -17.63 13.64
N THR A 48 14.10 -17.93 14.66
CA THR A 48 15.57 -18.04 14.60
C THR A 48 16.09 -19.27 13.83
N ASP A 49 15.24 -20.24 13.49
CA ASP A 49 15.67 -21.52 12.90
C ASP A 49 15.72 -21.53 11.36
N ASP A 50 14.95 -20.65 10.70
CA ASP A 50 15.01 -20.45 9.24
C ASP A 50 14.68 -18.99 8.93
N SER A 51 15.70 -18.14 8.87
CA SER A 51 15.58 -16.69 8.66
C SER A 51 15.20 -16.31 7.23
N ARG A 52 14.91 -17.28 6.36
CA ARG A 52 14.57 -17.03 4.96
C ARG A 52 13.10 -16.68 4.82
N PRO A 53 12.75 -15.62 4.06
CA PRO A 53 11.37 -15.35 3.71
C PRO A 53 10.74 -16.55 2.99
N LYS A 54 9.59 -17.02 3.48
CA LYS A 54 8.87 -18.15 2.88
C LYS A 54 7.91 -17.64 1.82
N SER A 55 8.05 -18.08 0.58
CA SER A 55 7.09 -17.75 -0.48
C SER A 55 5.72 -18.34 -0.14
N LEU A 56 4.69 -17.49 -0.13
CA LEU A 56 3.30 -17.84 0.14
C LEU A 56 2.46 -17.89 -1.14
N PHE A 57 2.71 -16.98 -2.06
CA PHE A 57 1.92 -16.83 -3.28
C PHE A 57 2.74 -16.19 -4.38
N ARG A 58 2.50 -16.61 -5.62
CA ARG A 58 3.00 -15.93 -6.81
C ARG A 58 1.87 -15.80 -7.82
N SER A 59 1.66 -14.60 -8.32
CA SER A 59 0.63 -14.33 -9.32
C SER A 59 0.99 -14.91 -10.69
N ILE A 60 -0.01 -15.04 -11.54
CA ILE A 60 0.25 -15.18 -12.98
C ILE A 60 0.95 -13.91 -13.52
N ARG A 61 1.68 -14.07 -14.61
CA ARG A 61 2.32 -12.94 -15.29
C ARG A 61 1.28 -12.07 -15.99
N SER A 62 1.38 -10.76 -15.79
CA SER A 62 0.60 -9.78 -16.51
C SER A 62 0.90 -9.84 -18.02
N PRO A 63 -0.12 -9.84 -18.89
CA PRO A 63 0.08 -9.70 -20.33
C PRO A 63 0.47 -8.26 -20.73
N HIS A 64 0.46 -7.31 -19.78
CA HIS A 64 0.74 -5.89 -20.01
C HIS A 64 2.19 -5.50 -19.65
N GLY A 65 3.09 -6.48 -19.57
CA GLY A 65 4.52 -6.27 -19.31
C GLY A 65 4.90 -6.32 -17.83
N ALA A 66 6.07 -5.77 -17.53
CA ALA A 66 6.66 -5.75 -16.18
C ALA A 66 5.73 -5.06 -15.16
N LEU A 67 5.76 -5.52 -13.90
CA LEU A 67 5.20 -4.76 -12.79
C LEU A 67 6.22 -3.72 -12.35
N THR A 68 5.83 -2.46 -12.45
CA THR A 68 6.68 -1.30 -12.17
C THR A 68 6.35 -0.65 -10.84
N ALA A 69 5.12 -0.85 -10.33
CA ALA A 69 4.67 -0.29 -9.07
C ALA A 69 3.88 -1.31 -8.24
N ILE A 70 4.01 -1.23 -6.91
CA ILE A 70 3.26 -2.05 -5.95
C ILE A 70 3.02 -1.27 -4.66
N ALA A 71 1.78 -1.26 -4.19
CA ALA A 71 1.43 -0.63 -2.93
C ALA A 71 0.44 -1.49 -2.15
N VAL A 72 0.57 -1.45 -0.83
CA VAL A 72 -0.36 -2.09 0.11
C VAL A 72 -1.10 -1.00 0.85
N SER A 73 -2.43 -1.10 0.93
CA SER A 73 -3.20 -0.13 1.70
C SER A 73 -2.84 -0.23 3.17
N PRO A 74 -2.85 0.88 3.93
CA PRO A 74 -2.76 0.82 5.38
C PRO A 74 -3.86 -0.12 5.91
N SER A 75 -3.46 -1.26 6.48
CA SER A 75 -4.40 -2.25 7.00
C SER A 75 -4.71 -1.96 8.46
N SER A 76 -6.00 -1.87 8.79
CA SER A 76 -6.43 -2.07 10.18
C SER A 76 -6.41 -3.57 10.45
N SER A 77 -5.78 -3.98 11.57
CA SER A 77 -5.39 -5.36 11.88
C SER A 77 -6.50 -6.43 11.74
N ASN A 78 -7.77 -6.01 11.65
CA ASN A 78 -8.93 -6.90 11.63
C ASN A 78 -9.77 -6.84 10.35
N LYS A 79 -9.48 -5.94 9.40
CA LYS A 79 -10.34 -5.70 8.21
C LYS A 79 -9.73 -6.15 6.88
N GLY A 80 -8.53 -6.73 6.89
CA GLY A 80 -7.81 -7.01 5.65
C GLY A 80 -7.23 -5.73 5.05
N GLY A 81 -6.90 -5.75 3.77
CA GLY A 81 -6.38 -4.59 3.06
C GLY A 81 -6.44 -4.78 1.55
N TYR A 82 -5.77 -3.91 0.82
CA TYR A 82 -5.72 -3.94 -0.64
C TYR A 82 -4.28 -3.94 -1.13
N LEU A 83 -4.06 -4.66 -2.23
CA LEU A 83 -2.81 -4.66 -2.98
C LEU A 83 -3.09 -4.00 -4.32
N ALA A 84 -2.41 -2.90 -4.61
CA ALA A 84 -2.40 -2.30 -5.94
C ALA A 84 -1.09 -2.67 -6.65
N VAL A 85 -1.18 -3.05 -7.92
CA VAL A 85 -0.01 -3.21 -8.81
C VAL A 85 -0.21 -2.41 -10.09
N GLY A 86 0.86 -1.74 -10.52
CA GLY A 86 0.95 -1.02 -11.78
C GLY A 86 1.86 -1.73 -12.77
N THR A 87 1.52 -1.65 -14.06
CA THR A 87 2.29 -2.28 -15.14
C THR A 87 2.93 -1.26 -16.07
N ALA A 88 4.00 -1.66 -16.76
CA ALA A 88 4.59 -0.89 -17.86
C ALA A 88 3.61 -0.61 -19.01
N GLY A 89 2.54 -1.41 -19.14
CA GLY A 89 1.45 -1.19 -20.09
C GLY A 89 0.35 -0.26 -19.56
N GLY A 90 0.51 0.41 -18.42
CA GLY A 90 -0.48 1.37 -17.90
C GLY A 90 -1.71 0.76 -17.22
N VAL A 91 -1.74 -0.56 -17.08
CA VAL A 91 -2.84 -1.28 -16.42
C VAL A 91 -2.58 -1.36 -14.93
N ILE A 92 -3.62 -1.07 -14.14
CA ILE A 92 -3.64 -1.22 -12.69
C ILE A 92 -4.56 -2.37 -12.33
N ASN A 93 -4.10 -3.22 -11.41
CA ASN A 93 -4.92 -4.27 -10.80
C ASN A 93 -4.96 -4.07 -9.29
N ILE A 94 -6.15 -4.17 -8.71
CA ILE A 94 -6.36 -4.17 -7.26
C ILE A 94 -6.75 -5.57 -6.83
N TYR A 95 -6.16 -6.05 -5.75
CA TYR A 95 -6.49 -7.31 -5.11
C TYR A 95 -6.89 -7.05 -3.66
N GLU A 96 -7.75 -7.90 -3.13
CA GLU A 96 -8.03 -7.94 -1.70
C GLU A 96 -6.93 -8.72 -0.98
N ILE A 97 -6.55 -8.27 0.21
CA ILE A 97 -5.59 -8.93 1.08
C ILE A 97 -6.38 -9.43 2.30
N PRO A 98 -6.50 -10.75 2.50
CA PRO A 98 -7.21 -11.27 3.66
C PRO A 98 -6.45 -10.92 4.96
N PRO A 99 -7.17 -10.74 6.08
CA PRO A 99 -6.58 -10.57 7.40
C PRO A 99 -5.55 -11.66 7.69
N GLN A 100 -4.50 -11.32 8.45
CA GLN A 100 -3.53 -12.33 8.90
C GLN A 100 -4.19 -13.25 9.94
N SER A 101 -4.42 -14.52 9.59
CA SER A 101 -4.92 -15.55 10.49
C SER A 101 -3.95 -16.73 10.55
N SER A 102 -3.89 -17.41 11.70
CA SER A 102 -2.76 -18.29 12.06
C SER A 102 -2.80 -19.73 11.50
N SER A 103 -3.88 -20.19 10.88
CA SER A 103 -4.01 -21.62 10.51
C SER A 103 -4.35 -21.94 9.05
N ALA A 104 -4.80 -20.97 8.24
CA ALA A 104 -5.18 -21.19 6.82
C ALA A 104 -4.68 -20.07 5.89
N GLU A 105 -3.60 -19.40 6.27
CA GLU A 105 -3.13 -18.16 5.64
C GLU A 105 -2.82 -18.30 4.15
N SER A 106 -2.15 -19.40 3.76
CA SER A 106 -1.68 -19.61 2.39
C SER A 106 -2.83 -19.82 1.40
N ASP A 107 -3.86 -20.57 1.80
CA ASP A 107 -4.99 -20.90 0.92
C ASP A 107 -5.91 -19.69 0.73
N ALA A 108 -6.21 -18.97 1.82
CA ALA A 108 -7.00 -17.75 1.77
C ALA A 108 -6.31 -16.67 0.93
N LEU A 109 -4.99 -16.50 1.11
CA LEU A 109 -4.19 -15.57 0.32
C LEU A 109 -4.20 -15.95 -1.16
N SER A 110 -4.02 -17.24 -1.46
CA SER A 110 -4.02 -17.73 -2.85
C SER A 110 -5.37 -17.50 -3.51
N GLN A 111 -6.48 -17.75 -2.83
CA GLN A 111 -7.82 -17.52 -3.37
C GLN A 111 -8.06 -16.04 -3.66
N SER A 112 -7.71 -15.16 -2.70
CA SER A 112 -7.97 -13.72 -2.79
C SER A 112 -7.06 -13.01 -3.81
N LEU A 113 -5.80 -13.41 -3.91
CA LEU A 113 -4.82 -12.81 -4.83
C LEU A 113 -4.80 -13.44 -6.24
N SER A 114 -5.55 -14.52 -6.47
CA SER A 114 -5.63 -15.15 -7.80
C SER A 114 -6.32 -14.28 -8.84
N ASN A 115 -7.30 -13.47 -8.43
CA ASN A 115 -8.08 -12.63 -9.33
C ASN A 115 -8.13 -11.19 -8.80
N ALA A 116 -7.88 -10.23 -9.68
CA ALA A 116 -8.02 -8.82 -9.33
C ALA A 116 -9.51 -8.48 -9.14
N ILE A 117 -9.82 -7.76 -8.06
CA ILE A 117 -11.16 -7.25 -7.78
C ILE A 117 -11.49 -6.04 -8.68
N LEU A 118 -10.47 -5.27 -9.07
CA LEU A 118 -10.58 -4.15 -10.00
C LEU A 118 -9.43 -4.24 -10.99
N LYS A 119 -9.73 -3.97 -12.25
CA LYS A 119 -8.75 -3.84 -13.33
C LYS A 119 -9.14 -2.66 -14.21
N PHE A 120 -8.26 -1.67 -14.29
CA PHE A 120 -8.54 -0.44 -15.03
C PHE A 120 -7.28 0.17 -15.63
N ARG A 121 -7.50 1.13 -16.53
CA ARG A 121 -6.47 1.84 -17.28
C ARG A 121 -7.03 3.19 -17.72
N ARG A 122 -6.24 4.26 -17.56
CA ARG A 122 -6.59 5.62 -18.04
C ARG A 122 -6.00 5.91 -19.42
N SER A 123 -4.73 5.58 -19.62
CA SER A 123 -3.99 5.83 -20.86
C SER A 123 -3.03 4.67 -21.18
N ASP A 124 -2.32 4.77 -22.30
CA ASP A 124 -1.26 3.82 -22.66
C ASP A 124 0.07 4.05 -21.93
N ALA A 125 0.19 5.12 -21.14
CA ALA A 125 1.41 5.45 -20.41
C ALA A 125 1.75 4.38 -19.36
N ALA A 126 3.04 4.11 -19.16
CA ALA A 126 3.48 3.17 -18.14
C ALA A 126 3.17 3.73 -16.74
N ILE A 127 2.77 2.85 -15.82
CA ILE A 127 2.66 3.22 -14.42
C ILE A 127 4.08 3.28 -13.84
N GLU A 128 4.44 4.39 -13.22
CA GLU A 128 5.75 4.55 -12.57
C GLU A 128 5.64 4.24 -11.07
N ASP A 129 4.57 4.71 -10.42
CA ASP A 129 4.36 4.50 -9.00
C ASP A 129 2.87 4.56 -8.62
N VAL A 130 2.51 3.97 -7.48
CA VAL A 130 1.16 4.01 -6.92
C VAL A 130 1.19 4.14 -5.40
N SER A 131 0.23 4.86 -4.83
CA SER A 131 0.06 4.95 -3.37
C SER A 131 -1.41 5.09 -2.99
N PHE A 132 -1.84 4.36 -1.96
CA PHE A 132 -3.19 4.51 -1.42
C PHE A 132 -3.35 5.87 -0.72
N VAL A 133 -4.55 6.43 -0.83
CA VAL A 133 -4.94 7.70 -0.19
C VAL A 133 -6.34 7.56 0.40
N THR A 134 -6.56 8.16 1.57
CA THR A 134 -7.91 8.29 2.13
C THR A 134 -8.53 9.57 1.58
N LEU A 135 -9.63 9.42 0.86
CA LEU A 135 -10.42 10.50 0.28
C LEU A 135 -11.49 10.97 1.30
N PRO A 136 -12.16 12.11 1.04
CA PRO A 136 -13.27 12.56 1.86
C PRO A 136 -14.34 11.47 2.03
N ASN A 137 -14.94 11.43 3.22
CA ASN A 137 -15.90 10.40 3.66
C ASN A 137 -15.30 8.99 3.79
N GLU A 138 -14.01 8.90 4.14
CA GLU A 138 -13.30 7.62 4.35
C GLU A 138 -13.26 6.71 3.12
N ARG A 139 -13.49 7.28 1.92
CA ARG A 139 -13.41 6.54 0.66
C ARG A 139 -11.96 6.23 0.33
N ILE A 140 -11.72 5.13 -0.37
CA ILE A 140 -10.37 4.71 -0.74
C ILE A 140 -10.03 5.30 -2.11
N GLY A 141 -8.89 5.96 -2.19
CA GLY A 141 -8.30 6.39 -3.44
C GLY A 141 -6.95 5.72 -3.70
N LEU A 142 -6.52 5.83 -4.95
CA LEU A 142 -5.19 5.45 -5.40
C LEU A 142 -4.57 6.61 -6.18
N VAL A 143 -3.48 7.16 -5.67
CA VAL A 143 -2.65 8.11 -6.40
C VAL A 143 -1.75 7.32 -7.34
N ILE A 144 -1.68 7.76 -8.59
CA ILE A 144 -1.02 7.05 -9.68
C ILE A 144 -0.10 8.02 -10.40
N ALA A 145 1.18 7.66 -10.53
CA ALA A 145 2.13 8.33 -11.40
C ALA A 145 2.33 7.55 -12.70
N THR A 146 2.55 8.30 -13.78
CA THR A 146 2.62 7.79 -15.13
C THR A 146 3.73 8.47 -15.92
N THR A 147 4.26 7.77 -16.92
CA THR A 147 5.33 8.29 -17.80
C THR A 147 4.91 9.45 -18.68
N ASP A 148 3.60 9.66 -18.88
CA ASP A 148 3.09 10.81 -19.60
C ASP A 148 3.14 12.12 -18.78
N GLY A 149 3.62 12.04 -17.53
CA GLY A 149 3.80 13.20 -16.68
C GLY A 149 2.51 13.73 -16.05
N LEU A 150 1.40 12.99 -16.14
CA LEU A 150 0.08 13.42 -15.67
C LEU A 150 -0.44 12.52 -14.52
N PRO A 151 0.06 12.71 -13.29
CA PRO A 151 -0.40 11.95 -12.14
C PRO A 151 -1.89 12.24 -11.87
N TRP A 152 -2.58 11.25 -11.32
CA TRP A 152 -4.01 11.34 -11.08
C TRP A 152 -4.43 10.49 -9.89
N ILE A 153 -5.63 10.75 -9.37
CA ILE A 153 -6.21 10.05 -8.23
C ILE A 153 -7.44 9.29 -8.72
N ALA A 154 -7.40 7.97 -8.58
CA ALA A 154 -8.56 7.11 -8.77
C ALA A 154 -9.36 7.03 -7.47
N GLU A 155 -10.67 7.15 -7.52
CA GLU A 155 -11.57 6.70 -6.46
C GLU A 155 -11.97 5.25 -6.72
N LEU A 156 -11.79 4.40 -5.71
CA LEU A 156 -12.11 2.98 -5.76
C LEU A 156 -13.43 2.75 -5.03
N ASP A 157 -14.49 2.46 -5.79
CA ASP A 157 -15.80 2.10 -5.26
C ASP A 157 -16.00 0.60 -5.46
N TYR A 158 -15.76 -0.19 -4.41
CA TYR A 158 -16.00 -1.62 -4.45
C TYR A 158 -17.02 -1.97 -3.36
N PRO A 159 -17.91 -2.95 -3.61
CA PRO A 159 -18.96 -3.28 -2.66
C PRO A 159 -18.33 -3.72 -1.34
N HIS A 160 -18.53 -2.92 -0.29
CA HIS A 160 -18.27 -3.35 1.06
C HIS A 160 -19.23 -4.50 1.38
N HIS A 161 -18.68 -5.63 1.82
CA HIS A 161 -19.40 -6.86 2.17
C HIS A 161 -20.48 -6.70 3.26
N GLU A 162 -20.76 -5.49 3.75
CA GLU A 162 -21.64 -5.22 4.89
C GLU A 162 -23.11 -4.99 4.52
N SER A 163 -23.48 -4.82 3.24
CA SER A 163 -24.87 -4.54 2.84
C SER A 163 -25.46 -5.50 1.81
N GLN A 164 -25.09 -6.78 1.84
CA GLN A 164 -25.79 -7.78 1.03
C GLN A 164 -27.12 -8.15 1.69
N ASP A 165 -28.19 -7.47 1.29
CA ASP A 165 -29.55 -7.96 1.46
C ASP A 165 -29.72 -9.14 0.48
N PRO A 166 -29.94 -10.38 0.95
CA PRO A 166 -29.79 -11.60 0.12
C PRO A 166 -30.92 -11.84 -0.91
N GLY A 167 -31.62 -10.77 -1.33
CA GLY A 167 -32.85 -10.85 -2.13
C GLY A 167 -32.82 -10.19 -3.51
N SER A 168 -31.82 -9.37 -3.85
CA SER A 168 -31.73 -8.74 -5.17
C SER A 168 -30.97 -9.65 -6.13
N GLY A 169 -31.68 -10.56 -6.78
CA GLY A 169 -31.17 -11.30 -7.93
C GLY A 169 -30.83 -10.33 -9.07
N GLU A 170 -29.64 -10.52 -9.65
CA GLU A 170 -29.01 -9.71 -10.70
C GLU A 170 -28.58 -8.30 -10.27
N GLU A 171 -27.26 -8.12 -10.04
CA GLU A 171 -26.48 -7.07 -10.68
C GLU A 171 -24.98 -7.29 -10.46
N ASP A 172 -24.21 -7.09 -11.54
CA ASP A 172 -22.76 -7.23 -11.67
C ASP A 172 -22.02 -6.59 -10.47
N HIS A 173 -21.53 -7.39 -9.52
CA HIS A 173 -20.70 -6.91 -8.40
C HIS A 173 -19.27 -6.55 -8.84
N THR A 174 -19.11 -6.00 -10.05
CA THR A 174 -17.88 -5.36 -10.50
C THR A 174 -17.78 -4.00 -9.81
N GLY A 175 -16.79 -3.84 -8.94
CA GLY A 175 -16.49 -2.51 -8.40
C GLY A 175 -16.22 -1.50 -9.53
N ASN A 176 -16.47 -0.24 -9.23
CA ASN A 176 -16.34 0.89 -10.13
C ASN A 176 -15.08 1.71 -9.80
N VAL A 177 -14.50 2.32 -10.83
CA VAL A 177 -13.35 3.21 -10.70
C VAL A 177 -13.68 4.52 -11.40
N SER A 178 -13.55 5.63 -10.69
CA SER A 178 -13.71 6.96 -11.25
C SER A 178 -12.47 7.82 -11.04
N ILE A 179 -12.26 8.81 -11.90
CA ILE A 179 -11.17 9.77 -11.74
C ILE A 179 -11.64 10.82 -10.72
N TYR A 180 -11.02 10.83 -9.55
CA TYR A 180 -11.30 11.81 -8.50
C TYR A 180 -10.65 13.16 -8.84
N ALA A 181 -9.38 13.14 -9.24
CA ALA A 181 -8.64 14.35 -9.59
C ALA A 181 -7.53 14.05 -10.61
N GLU A 182 -7.25 15.02 -11.47
CA GLU A 182 -6.04 15.06 -12.29
C GLU A 182 -5.09 16.10 -11.68
N LEU A 183 -3.83 15.72 -11.49
CA LEU A 183 -2.83 16.56 -10.84
C LEU A 183 -1.89 17.13 -11.91
N THR A 184 -1.62 18.43 -11.83
CA THR A 184 -0.66 19.08 -12.73
C THR A 184 0.74 18.52 -12.49
N GLY A 185 1.25 17.68 -13.38
CA GLY A 185 2.61 17.16 -13.27
C GLY A 185 3.66 17.99 -14.02
N GLY A 186 4.59 17.28 -14.65
CA GLY A 186 5.72 17.80 -15.41
C GLY A 186 6.08 16.82 -16.52
N ASP A 187 7.37 16.73 -16.86
CA ASP A 187 7.86 15.58 -17.61
C ASP A 187 7.89 14.36 -16.67
N ASP A 188 7.57 13.18 -17.21
CA ASP A 188 7.67 11.83 -16.59
C ASP A 188 7.72 11.80 -15.05
N VAL A 189 6.58 11.53 -14.40
CA VAL A 189 6.50 11.48 -12.94
C VAL A 189 6.91 10.09 -12.46
N LYS A 190 7.98 10.02 -11.68
CA LYS A 190 8.63 8.78 -11.23
C LYS A 190 8.13 8.23 -9.90
N ALA A 191 7.64 9.09 -9.02
CA ALA A 191 7.27 8.69 -7.68
C ALA A 191 6.07 9.49 -7.15
N VAL A 192 5.26 8.83 -6.34
CA VAL A 192 4.19 9.44 -5.55
C VAL A 192 4.30 9.04 -4.09
N ALA A 193 4.02 9.98 -3.20
CA ALA A 193 3.91 9.71 -1.78
C ALA A 193 2.67 10.40 -1.21
N VAL A 194 1.96 9.70 -0.33
CA VAL A 194 0.81 10.23 0.40
C VAL A 194 1.23 10.44 1.84
N ILE A 195 1.12 11.68 2.32
CA ILE A 195 1.48 12.07 3.68
C ILE A 195 0.21 12.50 4.41
N GLY A 196 0.01 11.93 5.61
CA GLY A 196 -0.99 12.44 6.53
C GLY A 196 -2.41 11.93 6.35
N SER A 197 -2.60 10.71 5.84
CA SER A 197 -3.90 10.07 5.59
C SER A 197 -4.62 9.56 6.86
N GLY A 198 -4.57 10.29 7.97
CA GLY A 198 -5.16 9.90 9.26
C GLY A 198 -6.33 10.80 9.68
N PRO A 199 -7.29 10.28 10.47
CA PRO A 199 -8.46 11.05 10.93
C PRO A 199 -8.11 12.24 11.82
N GLU A 200 -6.88 12.31 12.33
CA GLU A 200 -6.39 13.36 13.23
C GLU A 200 -5.73 14.54 12.49
N ASN A 201 -5.59 14.46 11.16
CA ASN A 201 -4.98 15.53 10.38
C ASN A 201 -6.02 16.56 9.93
N GLU A 202 -6.15 17.63 10.73
CA GLU A 202 -6.91 18.83 10.39
C GLU A 202 -6.39 19.55 9.12
N SER A 203 -5.14 19.23 8.71
CA SER A 203 -4.46 19.88 7.58
C SER A 203 -4.83 19.30 6.19
N GLY A 204 -5.68 18.27 6.16
CA GLY A 204 -6.04 17.53 4.93
C GLY A 204 -4.98 16.50 4.53
N THR A 205 -5.27 15.75 3.47
CA THR A 205 -4.35 14.72 2.95
C THR A 205 -3.39 15.37 1.95
N GLU A 206 -2.08 15.13 2.11
CA GLU A 206 -1.09 15.66 1.20
C GLU A 206 -0.62 14.60 0.21
N VAL A 207 -0.59 14.97 -1.07
CA VAL A 207 0.02 14.15 -2.12
C VAL A 207 1.28 14.84 -2.60
N TRP A 208 2.36 14.09 -2.69
CA TRP A 208 3.66 14.57 -3.15
C TRP A 208 4.05 13.78 -4.40
N THR A 209 4.53 14.46 -5.43
CA THR A 209 5.03 13.83 -6.65
C THR A 209 6.44 14.32 -6.97
N ALA A 210 7.24 13.46 -7.59
CA ALA A 210 8.57 13.80 -8.09
C ALA A 210 8.73 13.26 -9.52
N GLY A 211 9.25 14.09 -10.42
CA GLY A 211 9.49 13.74 -11.82
C GLY A 211 10.93 13.96 -12.27
N ASP A 212 11.19 13.62 -13.53
CA ASP A 212 12.52 13.72 -14.16
C ASP A 212 12.98 15.18 -14.36
N ASP A 213 12.06 16.14 -14.25
CA ASP A 213 12.37 17.57 -14.22
C ASP A 213 13.08 18.02 -12.93
N GLY A 214 13.25 17.12 -11.96
CA GLY A 214 13.88 17.39 -10.66
C GLY A 214 13.01 18.23 -9.73
N ILE A 215 11.73 18.43 -10.05
CA ILE A 215 10.79 19.22 -9.27
C ILE A 215 9.89 18.30 -8.44
N VAL A 216 9.83 18.57 -7.14
CA VAL A 216 8.86 17.95 -6.23
C VAL A 216 7.64 18.86 -6.10
N ARG A 217 6.45 18.30 -6.31
CA ARG A 217 5.18 19.02 -6.23
C ARG A 217 4.37 18.48 -5.07
N ARG A 218 3.71 19.39 -4.35
CA ARG A 218 2.80 19.07 -3.22
C ARG A 218 1.39 19.53 -3.58
N TYR A 219 0.43 18.64 -3.38
CA TYR A 219 -1.00 18.88 -3.56
C TYR A 219 -1.72 18.66 -2.23
N LEU A 220 -2.71 19.51 -1.97
CA LEU A 220 -3.66 19.34 -0.87
C LEU A 220 -4.94 18.76 -1.46
N VAL A 221 -5.36 17.61 -0.94
CA VAL A 221 -6.46 16.80 -1.47
C VAL A 221 -7.59 16.68 -0.47
#